data_AF-A0A162QF52-F1
#
_entry.id   AF-A0A162QF52-F1
#
_cell.length_a   1.000
_cell.length_b   1.000
_cell.length_c   1.000
_cell.angle_alpha   90.00
_cell.angle_beta   90.00
_cell.angle_gamma   90.00
#
_symmetry.space_group_name_H-M   'P 1'
#
loop_
_entity.id
_entity.type
_entity.pdbx_description
1 polymer ?
#
loop_
_entity_poly.entity_id
_entity_poly.type
_entity_poly.pdbx_seq_one_letter_code
_entity_poly.pdbx_strand_id
1 'polypeptide(L)' 'MNSKNLFLKLYTTEREEGILLTKKVLKLSTEGYTISQIAKECNISEDQVKKILE' A
#
# COMPACT_ATOMS: atom_id res chain seq x y z
N MET A 1 -17.93 5.24 -24.79
CA MET A 1 -16.93 5.24 -23.70
C MET A 1 -15.57 5.53 -24.34
N ASN A 2 -14.91 6.64 -23.98
CA ASN A 2 -13.72 7.14 -24.68
C ASN A 2 -12.45 6.57 -24.03
N SER A 3 -11.58 5.89 -24.80
CA SER A 3 -10.42 5.13 -24.29
C SER A 3 -9.42 5.95 -23.46
N LYS A 4 -9.37 7.28 -23.65
CA LYS A 4 -8.52 8.19 -22.86
C LYS A 4 -8.94 8.30 -21.39
N ASN A 5 -10.23 8.11 -21.08
CA ASN A 5 -10.74 8.17 -19.71
C ASN A 5 -10.44 6.89 -18.91
N LEU A 6 -10.20 5.76 -19.59
CA LEU A 6 -9.85 4.50 -18.95
C LEU A 6 -8.39 4.51 -18.48
N PHE A 7 -7.48 5.02 -19.31
CA PHE A 7 -6.05 5.13 -18.97
C PHE A 7 -5.79 6.06 -17.78
N LEU A 8 -6.47 7.22 -17.76
CA LEU A 8 -6.33 8.16 -16.65
C LEU A 8 -6.90 7.58 -15.35
N LYS A 9 -8.04 6.88 -15.43
CA LYS A 9 -8.68 6.23 -14.28
C LYS A 9 -7.80 5.12 -13.69
N LEU A 10 -7.22 4.27 -14.55
CA LEU A 10 -6.28 3.21 -14.14
C LEU A 10 -5.02 3.79 -13.48
N TYR A 11 -4.43 4.85 -14.06
CA TYR A 11 -3.22 5.49 -13.54
C TYR A 11 -3.43 6.23 -12.21
N THR A 12 -4.65 6.73 -11.94
CA THR A 12 -4.98 7.33 -10.64
C THR A 12 -5.24 6.29 -9.56
N THR A 13 -5.93 5.20 -9.87
CA THR A 13 -6.25 4.15 -8.88
C THR A 13 -5.01 3.44 -8.36
N GLU A 14 -4.04 3.11 -9.22
CA GLU A 14 -2.82 2.41 -8.79
C GLU A 14 -1.94 3.26 -7.85
N ARG A 15 -1.88 4.58 -8.08
CA ARG A 15 -1.13 5.49 -7.20
C ARG A 15 -1.84 5.71 -5.86
N GLU A 16 -3.16 5.80 -5.85
CA GLU A 16 -3.93 5.94 -4.62
C GLU A 16 -3.82 4.69 -3.74
N GLU A 17 -3.89 3.50 -4.34
CA GLU A 17 -3.72 2.22 -3.65
C GLU A 17 -2.33 2.12 -3.00
N GLY A 18 -1.26 2.50 -3.72
CA GLY A 18 0.09 2.54 -3.17
C GLY A 18 0.23 3.52 -1.98
N ILE A 19 -0.33 4.73 -2.11
CA ILE A 19 -0.29 5.74 -1.03
C ILE A 19 -1.06 5.26 0.21
N LEU A 20 -2.23 4.64 0.01
CA LEU A 20 -3.03 4.11 1.12
C LEU A 20 -2.33 2.95 1.83
N LEU A 21 -1.69 2.06 1.06
CA LEU A 21 -0.92 0.96 1.61
C LEU A 21 0.24 1.47 2.49
N THR A 22 1.05 2.41 1.97
CA THR A 22 2.16 3.01 2.73
C THR A 22 1.66 3.68 4.00
N LYS A 23 0.57 4.45 3.94
CA LYS A 23 -0.05 5.08 5.12
C LYS A 23 -0.49 4.04 6.16
N LYS A 24 -1.11 2.94 5.73
CA LYS A 24 -1.56 1.86 6.62
C LYS A 24 -0.37 1.18 7.31
N VAL A 25 0.68 0.83 6.55
CA VAL A 25 1.90 0.19 7.06
C VAL A 25 2.60 1.08 8.10
N LEU A 26 2.78 2.36 7.80
CA LEU A 26 3.40 3.32 8.73
C LEU A 26 2.59 3.46 10.02
N LYS A 27 1.26 3.59 9.92
CA LYS A 27 0.37 3.67 11.09
C LYS A 27 0.53 2.46 12.01
N LEU A 28 0.43 1.24 11.46
CA LEU A 28 0.56 0.01 12.25
C LEU A 28 1.94 -0.12 12.90
N SER A 29 3.00 0.28 12.19
CA SER A 29 4.35 0.32 12.75
C SER A 29 4.44 1.28 13.94
N THR A 30 3.82 2.46 13.86
CA THR A 30 3.79 3.41 14.99
C THR A 30 2.94 2.92 16.17
N GLU A 31 1.96 2.05 15.92
CA GLU A 31 1.13 1.41 16.95
C GLU A 31 1.84 0.20 17.61
N GLY A 32 3.07 -0.12 17.19
CA GLY A 32 3.89 -1.18 17.77
C GLY A 32 3.63 -2.57 17.19
N TYR A 33 2.95 -2.67 16.04
CA TYR A 33 2.77 -3.94 15.35
C TYR A 33 4.11 -4.46 14.81
N THR A 34 4.32 -5.77 14.92
CA THR A 34 5.47 -6.44 14.32
C THR A 34 5.34 -6.53 12.80
N ILE A 35 6.47 -6.66 12.09
CA ILE A 35 6.51 -6.83 10.63
C ILE A 35 5.56 -7.95 10.15
N SER A 36 5.54 -9.09 10.86
CA SER A 36 4.67 -10.23 10.51
C SER A 36 3.18 -9.93 10.68
N GLN A 37 2.81 -9.15 11.71
CA GLN A 37 1.42 -8.71 11.89
C GLN A 37 1.00 -7.71 10.80
N ILE A 38 1.88 -6.77 10.47
CA ILE A 38 1.62 -5.79 9.39
C ILE A 38 1.49 -6.50 8.04
N ALA A 39 2.36 -7.48 7.74
CA ALA A 39 2.31 -8.27 6.51
C ALA A 39 0.96 -8.98 6.35
N LYS A 40 0.45 -9.60 7.42
CA LYS A 40 -0.88 -10.23 7.44
C LYS A 40 -2.01 -9.21 7.28
N GLU A 41 -1.95 -8.10 8.00
CA GLU A 41 -3.00 -7.06 8.03
C GLU A 41 -3.08 -6.25 6.72
N CYS A 42 -1.95 -6.11 6.02
CA CYS A 42 -1.85 -5.43 4.73
C CYS A 42 -1.85 -6.40 3.53
N ASN A 43 -1.90 -7.71 3.77
CA ASN A 43 -1.84 -8.76 2.76
C ASN A 43 -0.66 -8.60 1.77
N ILE A 44 0.52 -8.32 2.32
CA ILE A 44 1.78 -8.18 1.59
C ILE A 44 2.87 -9.03 2.25
N SER A 45 3.99 -9.23 1.56
CA SER A 45 5.13 -9.94 2.15
C SER A 45 5.85 -9.12 3.22
N GLU A 46 6.48 -9.78 4.19
CA GLU A 46 7.32 -9.11 5.20
C GLU A 46 8.45 -8.27 4.56
N ASP A 47 8.99 -8.72 3.43
CA ASP A 47 10.01 -7.95 2.70
C ASP A 47 9.44 -6.68 2.05
N GLN A 48 8.18 -6.72 1.60
CA GLN A 48 7.49 -5.49 1.15
C GLN A 48 7.24 -4.54 2.32
N VAL A 49 6.88 -5.05 3.50
CA VAL A 49 6.74 -4.22 4.71
C VAL A 49 8.06 -3.55 5.04
N LYS A 50 9.19 -4.28 5.03
CA LYS A 50 10.52 -3.72 5.27
C LYS A 50 10.86 -2.60 4.29
N LYS A 51 10.64 -2.82 2.99
CA LYS A 51 10.88 -1.80 1.94
C LYS A 51 10.04 -0.53 2.11
N ILE A 52 8.87 -0.62 2.76
CA ILE A 52 8.01 0.54 3.04
C ILE A 52 8.46 1.29 4.29
N LEU A 53 9.10 0.59 5.24
CA LEU A 53 9.57 1.16 6.51
C LEU A 53 11.03 1.64 6.48
N GLU A 54 11.82 1.26 5.46
CA GLU A 54 13.13 1.84 5.13
C GLU A 54 13.01 3.29 4.60
#